data_AF-A0AA89BBU8-F1
#
_entry.id   AF-A0AA89BBU8-F1
#
_cell.length_a   1.000
_cell.length_b   1.000
_cell.length_c   1.000
_cell.angle_alpha   90.00
_cell.angle_beta   90.00
_cell.angle_gamma   90.00
#
_symmetry.space_group_name_H-M   'P 1'
#
loop_
_entity.id
_entity.type
_entity.pdbx_description
1 polymer ?
#
loop_
_entity_poly.entity_id
_entity_poly.type
_entity_poly.pdbx_seq_one_letter_code
_entity_poly.pdbx_strand_id
1 'polypeptide(L)'
;MMNVFWLIRLLLHGLMKLVGMTPQVVEIEPGTVINIWVPSETITKNGECKRANKPVVVFVHGFAADGIFTWLFQVLALSGTYSLYVPDLLFFGGSFTDKTERSPSFQAECLSKALRNLGVEKCTLVGFSYGGIICFKMAKLHADLVESLVVSSSVVELTESISSASLENIGCSSWSYLLPETVGGVKVLLSIGTHKLPWIPNFLFKDFLEVMFSNRKERAELWEAVLISDKEAATTDYHQVLIFVLYSSYCRLSLQKTLLDLQE
;
A
#
# COMPACT_ATOMS: atom_id res chain seq x y z
N MET A 1 -12.59 -19.89 -20.49
CA MET A 1 -12.80 -20.27 -19.08
C MET A 1 -12.81 -18.98 -18.29
N MET A 2 -13.82 -18.70 -17.47
CA MET A 2 -13.91 -17.47 -16.68
C MET A 2 -12.84 -17.51 -15.58
N ASN A 3 -11.98 -16.50 -15.53
CA ASN A 3 -10.93 -16.39 -14.52
C ASN A 3 -11.59 -16.17 -13.13
N VAL A 4 -11.25 -17.01 -12.16
CA VAL A 4 -11.92 -17.07 -10.85
C VAL A 4 -11.62 -15.82 -10.02
N PHE A 5 -10.48 -15.17 -10.24
CA PHE A 5 -10.15 -13.91 -9.59
C PHE A 5 -11.10 -12.77 -9.97
N TRP A 6 -11.67 -12.79 -11.17
CA TRP A 6 -12.73 -11.83 -11.54
C TRP A 6 -13.99 -12.01 -10.70
N LEU A 7 -14.40 -13.24 -10.43
CA LEU A 7 -15.52 -13.53 -9.54
C LEU A 7 -15.20 -13.09 -8.11
N ILE A 8 -13.98 -13.38 -7.62
CA ILE A 8 -13.51 -12.94 -6.31
C ILE A 8 -13.59 -11.41 -6.21
N ARG A 9 -13.12 -10.66 -7.23
CA ARG A 9 -13.22 -9.20 -7.25
C ARG A 9 -14.66 -8.71 -7.16
N LEU A 10 -15.59 -9.35 -7.88
CA LEU A 10 -17.01 -8.99 -7.83
C LEU A 10 -17.61 -9.22 -6.44
N LEU A 11 -17.27 -10.35 -5.80
CA LEU A 11 -17.68 -10.67 -4.44
C LEU A 11 -17.09 -9.69 -3.43
N LEU A 12 -15.80 -9.35 -3.55
CA LEU A 12 -15.14 -8.35 -2.71
C LEU A 12 -15.81 -6.99 -2.86
N HIS A 13 -16.15 -6.58 -4.08
CA HIS A 13 -16.86 -5.32 -4.31
C HIS A 13 -18.22 -5.28 -3.61
N GLY A 14 -19.00 -6.37 -3.69
CA GLY A 14 -20.26 -6.49 -2.95
C GLY A 14 -20.06 -6.45 -1.44
N LEU A 15 -19.05 -7.17 -0.93
CA LEU A 15 -18.70 -7.20 0.49
C LEU A 15 -18.28 -5.81 1.00
N MET A 16 -17.45 -5.07 0.26
CA MET A 16 -17.04 -3.72 0.61
C MET A 16 -18.25 -2.78 0.71
N LYS A 17 -19.21 -2.87 -0.22
CA LYS A 17 -20.48 -2.13 -0.13
C LYS A 17 -21.29 -2.48 1.12
N LEU A 18 -21.35 -3.76 1.50
CA LEU A 18 -22.05 -4.21 2.71
C LEU A 18 -21.44 -3.65 3.99
N VAL A 19 -20.11 -3.48 4.04
CA VAL A 19 -19.42 -2.88 5.20
C VAL A 19 -19.32 -1.35 5.13
N GLY A 20 -20.11 -0.72 4.26
CA GLY A 20 -20.22 0.73 4.19
C GLY A 20 -19.08 1.41 3.43
N MET A 21 -18.42 0.72 2.49
CA MET A 21 -17.39 1.29 1.62
C MET A 21 -17.91 1.45 0.19
N THR A 22 -17.45 2.49 -0.51
CA THR A 22 -17.78 2.73 -1.92
C THR A 22 -16.51 3.11 -2.70
N PRO A 23 -16.31 2.62 -3.93
CA PRO A 23 -15.15 3.02 -4.72
C PRO A 23 -15.38 4.41 -5.32
N GLN A 24 -14.32 5.20 -5.40
CA GLN A 24 -14.26 6.50 -6.06
C GLN A 24 -13.04 6.53 -6.98
N VAL A 25 -13.20 7.19 -8.13
CA VAL A 25 -12.10 7.51 -9.03
C VAL A 25 -11.85 9.00 -8.88
N VAL A 26 -10.70 9.36 -8.32
CA VAL A 26 -10.31 10.75 -8.09
C VAL A 26 -9.27 11.15 -9.13
N GLU A 27 -9.68 11.97 -10.09
CA GLU A 27 -8.75 12.63 -10.99
C GLU A 27 -8.12 13.82 -10.25
N ILE A 28 -6.82 13.73 -9.99
CA ILE A 28 -6.09 14.77 -9.25
C ILE A 28 -5.55 15.86 -10.16
N GLU A 29 -5.31 15.51 -11.42
CA GLU A 29 -4.94 16.37 -12.53
C GLU A 29 -5.15 15.58 -13.84
N PRO A 30 -5.26 16.25 -15.00
CA PRO A 30 -5.45 15.57 -16.27
C PRO A 30 -4.43 14.45 -16.48
N GLY A 31 -4.93 13.25 -16.78
CA GLY A 31 -4.09 12.08 -17.05
C GLY A 31 -3.64 11.32 -15.79
N THR A 32 -3.96 11.77 -14.57
CA THR A 32 -3.63 11.07 -13.32
C THR A 32 -4.84 10.83 -12.45
N VAL A 33 -5.15 9.54 -12.22
CA VAL A 33 -6.31 9.08 -11.48
C VAL A 33 -5.91 8.14 -10.34
N ILE A 34 -6.51 8.35 -9.17
CA ILE A 34 -6.40 7.46 -8.02
C ILE A 34 -7.75 6.78 -7.80
N ASN A 35 -7.77 5.46 -7.94
CA ASN A 35 -8.89 4.63 -7.51
C ASN A 35 -8.78 4.39 -6.00
N ILE A 36 -9.85 4.66 -5.27
CA ILE A 36 -9.84 4.61 -3.81
C ILE A 36 -11.19 4.19 -3.27
N TRP A 37 -11.18 3.21 -2.37
CA TRP A 37 -12.36 2.90 -1.57
C TRP A 37 -12.46 3.87 -0.41
N VAL A 38 -13.63 4.49 -0.27
CA VAL A 38 -13.91 5.49 0.75
C VAL A 38 -15.12 5.07 1.59
N PRO A 39 -15.33 5.64 2.78
CA PRO A 39 -16.53 5.38 3.56
C PRO A 39 -17.74 5.94 2.83
N SER A 40 -18.77 5.14 2.64
CA SER A 40 -20.00 5.55 1.94
C SER A 40 -20.65 6.76 2.62
N GLU A 41 -20.48 6.91 3.94
CA GLU A 41 -21.00 8.07 4.64
C GLU A 41 -20.32 9.37 4.27
N THR A 42 -19.14 9.40 3.64
CA THR A 42 -18.47 10.64 3.24
C THR A 42 -18.88 11.13 1.86
N ILE A 43 -19.73 10.37 1.14
CA ILE A 43 -20.23 10.75 -0.18
C ILE A 43 -21.71 11.17 -0.07
N THR A 44 -22.03 12.37 -0.56
CA THR A 44 -23.42 12.86 -0.58
C THR A 44 -24.21 12.23 -1.74
N LYS A 45 -25.54 12.38 -1.71
CA LYS A 45 -26.41 11.92 -2.80
C LYS A 45 -26.09 12.55 -4.16
N ASN A 46 -25.45 13.73 -4.15
CA ASN A 46 -25.07 14.46 -5.35
C ASN A 46 -23.63 14.11 -5.81
N GLY A 47 -22.95 13.20 -5.12
CA GLY A 47 -21.56 12.81 -5.42
C GLY A 47 -20.50 13.74 -4.81
N GLU A 48 -20.90 14.71 -3.99
CA GLU A 48 -19.96 15.61 -3.30
C GLU A 48 -19.33 14.90 -2.09
N CYS A 49 -18.09 15.25 -1.78
CA CYS A 49 -17.41 14.74 -0.59
C CYS A 49 -17.73 15.62 0.62
N LYS A 50 -18.01 14.98 1.75
CA LYS A 50 -18.14 15.65 3.05
C LYS A 50 -17.17 15.05 4.06
N ARG A 51 -16.89 15.82 5.10
CA ARG A 51 -15.98 15.44 6.19
C ARG A 51 -16.38 14.11 6.84
N ALA A 52 -15.38 13.30 7.15
CA ALA A 52 -15.52 12.09 7.95
C ALA A 52 -15.99 12.39 9.38
N ASN A 53 -16.89 11.55 9.90
CA ASN A 53 -17.40 11.67 11.27
C ASN A 53 -16.55 10.91 12.30
N LYS A 54 -15.70 9.99 11.83
CA LYS A 54 -14.83 9.15 12.66
C LYS A 54 -13.36 9.48 12.37
N PRO A 55 -12.41 9.10 13.23
CA PRO A 55 -11.00 9.24 12.93
C PRO A 55 -10.65 8.55 11.59
N VAL A 56 -9.87 9.25 10.77
CA VAL A 56 -9.54 8.79 9.41
C VAL A 56 -8.32 7.90 9.44
N VAL A 57 -8.44 6.72 8.82
CA VAL A 57 -7.34 5.77 8.63
C VAL A 57 -7.20 5.46 7.15
N VAL A 58 -5.99 5.62 6.61
CA VAL A 58 -5.68 5.31 5.21
C VAL A 58 -4.80 4.07 5.15
N PHE A 59 -5.27 3.03 4.46
CA PHE A 59 -4.55 1.77 4.28
C PHE A 59 -3.81 1.74 2.94
N VAL A 60 -2.48 1.76 2.98
CA VAL A 60 -1.63 1.83 1.78
C VAL A 60 -0.97 0.48 1.54
N HIS A 61 -1.31 -0.15 0.41
CA HIS A 61 -0.92 -1.54 0.10
C HIS A 61 0.55 -1.70 -0.31
N GLY A 62 1.02 -2.95 -0.26
CA GLY A 62 2.36 -3.33 -0.71
C GLY A 62 2.44 -3.64 -2.21
N PHE A 63 3.61 -4.03 -2.68
CA PHE A 63 3.88 -4.16 -4.13
C PHE A 63 3.20 -5.37 -4.81
N ALA A 64 2.70 -6.35 -4.06
CA ALA A 64 2.25 -7.62 -4.64
C ALA A 64 0.77 -7.64 -5.07
N ALA A 65 -0.07 -6.76 -4.53
CA ALA A 65 -1.51 -6.75 -4.72
C ALA A 65 -2.06 -5.31 -4.66
N ASP A 66 -3.36 -5.14 -4.84
CA ASP A 66 -4.06 -3.87 -4.72
C ASP A 66 -4.57 -3.58 -3.29
N GLY A 67 -5.26 -2.45 -3.11
CA GLY A 67 -5.72 -1.95 -1.82
C GLY A 67 -6.60 -2.95 -1.07
N ILE A 68 -7.74 -3.31 -1.66
CA ILE A 68 -8.72 -4.20 -1.00
C ILE A 68 -8.16 -5.60 -0.80
N PHE A 69 -7.41 -6.14 -1.76
CA PHE A 69 -6.86 -7.48 -1.58
C PHE A 69 -5.86 -7.56 -0.43
N THR A 70 -5.10 -6.47 -0.20
CA THR A 70 -4.13 -6.40 0.90
C THR A 70 -4.81 -6.20 2.26
N TRP A 71 -5.86 -5.35 2.31
CA TRP A 71 -6.42 -4.85 3.57
C TRP A 71 -7.81 -5.38 3.91
N LEU A 72 -8.30 -6.38 3.17
CA LEU A 72 -9.65 -6.93 3.32
C LEU A 72 -10.06 -7.14 4.78
N PHE A 73 -9.25 -7.89 5.54
CA PHE A 73 -9.61 -8.24 6.90
C PHE A 73 -9.58 -7.05 7.87
N GLN A 74 -8.67 -6.10 7.65
CA GLN A 74 -8.59 -4.86 8.43
C GLN A 74 -9.79 -3.97 8.14
N VAL A 75 -10.21 -3.86 6.88
CA VAL A 75 -11.42 -3.12 6.51
C VAL A 75 -12.65 -3.72 7.19
N LEU A 76 -12.82 -5.05 7.11
CA LEU A 76 -13.94 -5.74 7.76
C LEU A 76 -13.97 -5.54 9.28
N ALA A 77 -12.79 -5.50 9.92
CA ALA A 77 -12.69 -5.35 11.36
C ALA A 77 -12.88 -3.90 11.84
N LEU A 78 -12.51 -2.90 11.03
CA LEU A 78 -12.32 -1.53 11.50
C LEU A 78 -13.31 -0.51 10.90
N SER A 79 -14.08 -0.84 9.87
CA SER A 79 -15.03 0.12 9.24
C SER A 79 -16.14 0.59 10.18
N GLY A 80 -16.47 -0.22 11.19
CA GLY A 80 -17.39 0.16 12.26
C GLY A 80 -16.88 1.32 13.13
N THR A 81 -15.56 1.46 13.29
CA THR A 81 -14.93 2.36 14.27
C THR A 81 -14.21 3.53 13.62
N TYR A 82 -13.69 3.37 12.41
CA TYR A 82 -12.89 4.37 11.70
C TYR A 82 -13.49 4.69 10.33
N SER A 83 -13.22 5.89 9.82
CA SER A 83 -13.50 6.24 8.44
C SER A 83 -12.29 5.81 7.60
N LEU A 84 -12.45 4.68 6.92
CA LEU A 84 -11.37 4.00 6.20
C LEU A 84 -11.26 4.49 4.75
N TYR A 85 -10.02 4.74 4.32
CA TYR A 85 -9.68 5.04 2.93
C TYR A 85 -8.67 4.00 2.44
N VAL A 86 -8.96 3.33 1.33
CA VAL A 86 -8.10 2.25 0.80
C VAL A 86 -7.79 2.55 -0.67
N PRO A 87 -6.73 3.33 -0.95
CA PRO A 87 -6.29 3.62 -2.30
C PRO A 87 -5.63 2.42 -2.96
N ASP A 88 -5.72 2.36 -4.28
CA ASP A 88 -4.76 1.65 -5.11
C ASP A 88 -3.63 2.65 -5.46
N LEU A 89 -2.37 2.24 -5.30
CA LEU A 89 -1.19 3.01 -5.74
C LEU A 89 -1.14 3.07 -7.27
N LEU A 90 -0.47 4.07 -7.84
CA LEU A 90 -0.38 4.22 -9.30
C LEU A 90 0.19 2.95 -9.94
N PHE A 91 -0.45 2.52 -11.04
CA PHE A 91 -0.17 1.29 -11.79
C PHE A 91 -0.60 -0.01 -11.10
N PHE A 92 -1.29 0.09 -9.97
CA PHE A 92 -1.98 -1.02 -9.30
C PHE A 92 -3.49 -0.81 -9.34
N GLY A 93 -4.24 -1.92 -9.31
CA GLY A 93 -5.71 -1.87 -9.31
C GLY A 93 -6.26 -0.99 -10.42
N GLY A 94 -7.04 0.04 -10.04
CA GLY A 94 -7.62 1.01 -10.97
C GLY A 94 -6.86 2.34 -11.13
N SER A 95 -5.72 2.54 -10.45
CA SER A 95 -5.00 3.81 -10.45
C SER A 95 -3.97 3.90 -11.58
N PHE A 96 -3.85 5.08 -12.20
CA PHE A 96 -3.04 5.29 -13.39
C PHE A 96 -2.54 6.73 -13.52
N THR A 97 -1.38 6.90 -14.19
CA THR A 97 -0.89 8.20 -14.65
C THR A 97 -0.26 8.06 -16.03
N ASP A 98 -0.43 9.06 -16.90
CA ASP A 98 0.30 9.19 -18.17
C ASP A 98 1.67 9.87 -18.01
N LYS A 99 1.96 10.36 -16.82
CA LYS A 99 3.23 11.01 -16.48
C LYS A 99 4.39 10.02 -16.44
N THR A 100 5.60 10.53 -16.59
CA THR A 100 6.85 9.74 -16.58
C THR A 100 7.45 9.55 -15.19
N GLU A 101 7.00 10.30 -14.19
CA GLU A 101 7.52 10.22 -12.83
C GLU A 101 7.20 8.87 -12.16
N ARG A 102 8.23 8.26 -11.56
CA ARG A 102 8.14 6.93 -10.90
C ARG A 102 8.59 6.94 -9.45
N SER A 103 8.91 8.11 -8.90
CA SER A 103 9.47 8.22 -7.55
C SER A 103 8.41 7.90 -6.47
N PRO A 104 8.84 7.34 -5.33
CA PRO A 104 7.98 7.20 -4.15
C PRO A 104 7.37 8.53 -3.68
N SER A 105 8.09 9.64 -3.83
CA SER A 105 7.57 10.98 -3.52
C SER A 105 6.40 11.37 -4.41
N PHE A 106 6.47 11.06 -5.71
CA PHE A 106 5.37 11.34 -6.64
C PHE A 106 4.11 10.53 -6.30
N GLN A 107 4.26 9.25 -5.93
CA GLN A 107 3.15 8.43 -5.41
C GLN A 107 2.52 9.06 -4.15
N ALA A 108 3.35 9.53 -3.22
CA ALA A 108 2.90 10.18 -1.99
C ALA A 108 2.14 11.50 -2.26
N GLU A 109 2.62 12.32 -3.20
CA GLU A 109 1.95 13.54 -3.63
C GLU A 109 0.61 13.26 -4.32
N CYS A 110 0.56 12.25 -5.19
CA CYS A 110 -0.68 11.88 -5.86
C CYS A 110 -1.73 11.41 -4.86
N LEU A 111 -1.32 10.58 -3.90
CA LEU A 111 -2.19 10.10 -2.85
C LEU A 111 -2.65 11.24 -1.92
N SER A 112 -1.76 12.16 -1.54
CA SER A 112 -2.13 13.29 -0.68
C SER A 112 -3.14 14.22 -1.36
N LYS A 113 -2.97 14.52 -2.65
CA LYS A 113 -3.93 15.28 -3.46
C LYS A 113 -5.28 14.56 -3.53
N ALA A 114 -5.29 13.26 -3.79
CA ALA A 114 -6.52 12.48 -3.84
C ALA A 114 -7.29 12.53 -2.52
N LEU A 115 -6.60 12.38 -1.38
CA LEU A 115 -7.20 12.46 -0.05
C LEU A 115 -7.76 13.86 0.25
N ARG A 116 -7.05 14.93 -0.12
CA ARG A 116 -7.54 16.31 0.05
C ARG A 116 -8.76 16.59 -0.81
N ASN A 117 -8.79 16.10 -2.06
CA ASN A 117 -9.97 16.22 -2.94
C ASN A 117 -11.19 15.49 -2.35
N LEU A 118 -10.97 14.46 -1.54
CA LEU A 118 -12.01 13.74 -0.80
C LEU A 118 -12.35 14.40 0.56
N GLY A 119 -11.80 15.57 0.87
CA GLY A 119 -12.08 16.31 2.10
C GLY A 119 -11.37 15.78 3.34
N VAL A 120 -10.31 14.98 3.19
CA VAL A 120 -9.49 14.53 4.32
C VAL A 120 -8.56 15.65 4.77
N GLU A 121 -8.75 16.12 6.01
CA GLU A 121 -7.92 17.16 6.63
C GLU A 121 -6.72 16.57 7.37
N LYS A 122 -6.93 15.48 8.11
CA LYS A 122 -5.91 14.75 8.87
C LYS A 122 -6.19 13.27 8.85
N CYS A 123 -5.14 12.45 8.86
CA CYS A 123 -5.28 11.00 8.86
C CYS A 123 -4.14 10.26 9.58
N THR A 124 -4.45 9.04 10.00
CA THR A 124 -3.44 8.02 10.34
C THR A 124 -3.16 7.17 9.11
N LEU A 125 -1.89 7.06 8.74
CA LEU A 125 -1.46 6.18 7.65
C LEU A 125 -1.10 4.80 8.19
N VAL A 126 -1.57 3.76 7.51
CA VAL A 126 -1.19 2.37 7.78
C VAL A 126 -0.58 1.79 6.51
N GLY A 127 0.74 1.59 6.51
CA GLY A 127 1.50 1.17 5.33
C GLY A 127 2.12 -0.22 5.49
N PHE A 128 2.06 -1.03 4.44
CA PHE A 128 2.71 -2.33 4.37
C PHE A 128 3.74 -2.38 3.23
N SER A 129 4.97 -2.84 3.53
CA SER A 129 6.03 -3.03 2.53
C SER A 129 6.25 -1.75 1.70
N TYR A 130 6.14 -1.81 0.37
CA TYR A 130 6.23 -0.64 -0.50
C TYR A 130 5.31 0.53 -0.08
N GLY A 131 4.09 0.23 0.38
CA GLY A 131 3.16 1.23 0.91
C GLY A 131 3.68 1.94 2.16
N GLY A 132 4.52 1.28 2.97
CA GLY A 132 5.21 1.92 4.09
C GLY A 132 6.19 3.00 3.66
N ILE A 133 6.97 2.75 2.60
CA ILE A 133 7.89 3.74 2.01
C ILE A 133 7.08 4.96 1.53
N ILE A 134 5.95 4.73 0.86
CA ILE A 134 5.06 5.81 0.41
C ILE A 134 4.51 6.60 1.61
N CYS A 135 4.10 5.92 2.69
CA CYS A 135 3.64 6.59 3.91
C CYS A 135 4.73 7.48 4.53
N PHE A 136 5.98 7.01 4.59
CA PHE A 136 7.11 7.82 5.09
C PHE A 136 7.37 9.06 4.23
N LYS A 137 7.32 8.93 2.90
CA LYS A 137 7.42 10.10 2.00
C LYS A 137 6.25 11.07 2.22
N MET A 138 5.03 10.56 2.33
CA MET A 138 3.84 11.38 2.56
C MET A 138 3.90 12.13 3.89
N ALA A 139 4.34 11.48 4.97
CA ALA A 139 4.50 12.11 6.28
C ALA A 139 5.54 13.22 6.30
N LYS A 140 6.62 13.05 5.52
CA LYS A 140 7.67 14.06 5.33
C LYS A 140 7.16 15.25 4.51
N LEU A 141 6.46 14.99 3.40
CA LEU A 141 6.01 16.04 2.46
C LEU A 141 4.76 16.79 2.95
N HIS A 142 3.91 16.11 3.73
CA HIS A 142 2.58 16.60 4.13
C HIS A 142 2.32 16.37 5.61
N ALA A 143 3.21 16.91 6.46
CA ALA A 143 3.10 16.81 7.91
C ALA A 143 1.81 17.46 8.47
N ASP A 144 1.17 18.36 7.72
CA ASP A 144 -0.12 18.95 8.05
C ASP A 144 -1.29 17.96 7.92
N LEU A 145 -1.17 16.97 7.02
CA LEU A 145 -2.18 15.97 6.70
C LEU A 145 -1.97 14.64 7.47
N VAL A 146 -0.73 14.28 7.77
CA VAL A 146 -0.40 13.00 8.43
C VAL A 146 -0.19 13.21 9.92
N GLU A 147 -1.06 12.60 10.73
CA GLU A 147 -1.00 12.70 12.20
C GLU A 147 -0.16 11.58 12.83
N SER A 148 -0.31 10.36 12.33
CA SER A 148 0.43 9.19 12.81
C SER A 148 0.66 8.17 11.70
N LEU A 149 1.65 7.30 11.91
CA LEU A 149 2.01 6.23 10.99
C LEU A 149 2.08 4.91 11.74
N VAL A 150 1.47 3.88 11.16
CA VAL A 150 1.66 2.48 11.51
C VAL A 150 2.27 1.79 10.30
N VAL A 151 3.51 1.31 10.43
CA VAL A 151 4.24 0.73 9.30
C VAL A 151 4.67 -0.69 9.61
N SER A 152 4.46 -1.59 8.66
CA SER A 152 4.77 -3.01 8.77
C SER A 152 5.63 -3.51 7.63
N SER A 153 6.65 -4.31 7.95
CA SER A 153 7.52 -4.99 6.98
C SER A 153 8.07 -4.05 5.91
N SER A 154 8.52 -2.87 6.33
CA SER A 154 8.97 -1.78 5.46
C SER A 154 10.14 -1.04 6.10
N VAL A 155 10.69 -0.09 5.35
CA VAL A 155 11.84 0.74 5.72
C VAL A 155 11.52 2.21 5.44
N VAL A 156 12.22 3.12 6.10
CA VAL A 156 12.06 4.56 5.85
C VAL A 156 12.54 4.92 4.45
N GLU A 157 13.72 4.42 4.10
CA GLU A 157 14.33 4.50 2.77
C GLU A 157 14.94 3.12 2.46
N LEU A 158 14.89 2.70 1.19
CA LEU A 158 15.55 1.47 0.76
C LEU A 158 16.92 1.80 0.20
N THR A 159 17.95 1.70 1.03
CA THR A 159 19.33 1.91 0.59
C THR A 159 19.92 0.66 -0.04
N GLU A 160 21.04 0.79 -0.75
CA GLU A 160 21.81 -0.33 -1.31
C GLU A 160 22.14 -1.39 -0.25
N SER A 161 22.68 -1.01 0.91
CA SER A 161 22.99 -1.94 1.98
C SER A 161 21.77 -2.68 2.54
N ILE A 162 20.66 -1.97 2.79
CA ILE A 162 19.39 -2.56 3.25
C ILE A 162 18.83 -3.51 2.20
N SER A 163 18.88 -3.11 0.92
CA SER A 163 18.44 -3.90 -0.22
C SER A 163 19.21 -5.21 -0.33
N SER A 164 20.54 -5.17 -0.28
CA SER A 164 21.40 -6.35 -0.31
C SER A 164 21.15 -7.28 0.88
N ALA A 165 21.10 -6.75 2.10
CA ALA A 165 20.83 -7.54 3.30
C ALA A 165 19.43 -8.20 3.25
N SER A 166 18.43 -7.50 2.73
CA SER A 166 17.07 -8.02 2.59
C SER A 166 17.01 -9.17 1.58
N LEU A 167 17.68 -9.02 0.43
CA LEU A 167 17.76 -10.06 -0.59
C LEU A 167 18.48 -11.31 -0.09
N GLU A 168 19.59 -11.13 0.64
CA GLU A 168 20.33 -12.23 1.27
C GLU A 168 19.46 -12.99 2.28
N ASN A 169 18.79 -12.26 3.18
CA ASN A 169 17.91 -12.86 4.20
C ASN A 169 16.74 -13.65 3.60
N ILE A 170 16.23 -13.22 2.44
CA ILE A 170 15.13 -13.88 1.73
C ILE A 170 15.64 -15.01 0.81
N GLY A 171 16.95 -15.08 0.56
CA GLY A 171 17.55 -16.07 -0.34
C GLY A 171 17.26 -15.78 -1.82
N CYS A 172 17.09 -14.51 -2.20
CA CYS A 172 16.82 -14.08 -3.57
C CYS A 172 18.01 -13.30 -4.13
N SER A 173 18.35 -13.51 -5.41
CA SER A 173 19.45 -12.82 -6.07
C SER A 173 19.11 -11.39 -6.52
N SER A 174 17.83 -11.10 -6.72
CA SER A 174 17.33 -9.79 -7.15
C SER A 174 15.86 -9.61 -6.80
N TRP A 175 15.39 -8.36 -6.81
CA TRP A 175 13.99 -8.02 -6.54
C TRP A 175 13.02 -8.36 -7.68
N SER A 176 13.49 -8.97 -8.78
CA SER A 176 12.61 -9.35 -9.89
C SER A 176 11.51 -10.35 -9.49
N TYR A 177 11.68 -11.05 -8.36
CA TYR A 177 10.64 -11.92 -7.80
C TYR A 177 9.36 -11.15 -7.42
N LEU A 178 9.43 -9.82 -7.24
CA LEU A 178 8.27 -8.95 -7.01
C LEU A 178 7.38 -8.79 -8.26
N LEU A 179 7.88 -9.12 -9.45
CA LEU A 179 7.14 -9.10 -10.72
C LEU A 179 7.18 -10.48 -11.39
N PRO A 180 6.68 -11.55 -10.73
CA PRO A 180 6.79 -12.91 -11.23
C PRO A 180 6.11 -13.09 -12.58
N GLU A 181 6.72 -13.79 -13.54
CA GLU A 181 6.12 -14.07 -14.86
C GLU A 181 5.47 -15.45 -14.95
N THR A 182 5.65 -16.27 -13.92
CA THR A 182 5.19 -17.65 -13.89
C THR A 182 4.42 -17.94 -12.61
N VAL A 183 3.59 -18.99 -12.65
CA VAL A 183 2.91 -19.52 -11.46
C VAL A 183 3.93 -19.90 -10.38
N GLY A 184 5.09 -20.43 -10.76
CA GLY A 184 6.19 -20.72 -9.82
C GLY A 184 6.70 -19.46 -9.12
N GLY A 185 6.90 -18.37 -9.88
CA GLY A 185 7.31 -17.08 -9.33
C GLY A 185 6.26 -16.51 -8.36
N VAL A 186 4.96 -16.63 -8.66
CA VAL A 186 3.90 -16.21 -7.74
C VAL A 186 3.94 -16.99 -6.43
N LYS A 187 4.20 -18.30 -6.49
CA LYS A 187 4.34 -19.12 -5.28
C LYS A 187 5.53 -18.67 -4.43
N VAL A 188 6.66 -18.36 -5.06
CA VAL A 188 7.85 -17.83 -4.38
C VAL A 188 7.51 -16.49 -3.70
N LEU A 189 6.94 -15.54 -4.45
CA LEU A 189 6.51 -14.24 -3.93
C LEU A 189 5.61 -14.38 -2.69
N LEU A 190 4.57 -15.24 -2.78
CA LEU A 190 3.64 -15.44 -1.67
C LEU A 190 4.27 -16.20 -0.51
N SER A 191 5.19 -17.14 -0.74
CA SER A 191 5.90 -17.84 0.34
C SER A 191 6.83 -16.93 1.14
N ILE A 192 7.38 -15.89 0.51
CA ILE A 192 8.23 -14.89 1.19
C ILE A 192 7.35 -13.99 2.08
N GLY A 193 6.17 -13.60 1.58
CA GLY A 193 5.27 -12.69 2.29
C GLY A 193 4.35 -13.34 3.33
N THR A 194 4.29 -14.68 3.42
CA THR A 194 3.36 -15.39 4.30
C THR A 194 4.08 -16.37 5.23
N HIS A 195 3.69 -16.38 6.51
CA HIS A 195 4.28 -17.33 7.48
C HIS A 195 4.01 -18.80 7.10
N LYS A 196 2.80 -19.08 6.59
CA LYS A 196 2.43 -20.40 6.08
C LYS A 196 1.42 -20.24 4.95
N LEU A 197 1.84 -20.54 3.73
CA LEU A 197 0.94 -20.55 2.59
C LEU A 197 0.06 -21.81 2.64
N PRO A 198 -1.28 -21.69 2.68
CA PRO A 198 -2.16 -22.86 2.60
C PRO A 198 -2.05 -23.53 1.24
N TRP A 199 -2.53 -24.77 1.12
CA TRP A 199 -2.62 -25.43 -0.18
C TRP A 199 -3.64 -24.70 -1.06
N ILE A 200 -3.18 -24.18 -2.20
CA ILE A 200 -3.99 -23.45 -3.17
C ILE A 200 -3.81 -24.15 -4.53
N PRO A 201 -4.91 -24.48 -5.25
CA PRO A 201 -4.83 -25.02 -6.60
C PRO A 201 -4.05 -24.14 -7.58
N ASN A 202 -3.29 -24.75 -8.50
CA ASN A 202 -2.46 -24.03 -9.48
C ASN A 202 -3.21 -23.01 -10.33
N PHE A 203 -4.48 -23.28 -10.66
CA PHE A 203 -5.29 -22.35 -11.46
C PHE A 203 -5.52 -21.02 -10.75
N LEU A 204 -5.60 -20.99 -9.41
CA LEU A 204 -5.77 -19.73 -8.66
C LEU A 204 -4.51 -18.88 -8.69
N PHE A 205 -3.32 -19.48 -8.65
CA PHE A 205 -2.07 -18.73 -8.83
C PHE A 205 -1.93 -18.17 -10.24
N LYS A 206 -2.40 -18.92 -11.25
CA LYS A 206 -2.45 -18.44 -12.63
C LYS A 206 -3.41 -17.25 -12.75
N ASP A 207 -4.60 -17.38 -12.19
CA ASP A 207 -5.59 -16.31 -12.21
C ASP A 207 -5.11 -15.06 -11.44
N PHE A 208 -4.43 -15.23 -10.30
CA PHE A 208 -3.77 -14.15 -9.56
C PHE A 208 -2.70 -13.47 -10.41
N LEU A 209 -1.86 -14.24 -11.10
CA LEU A 209 -0.82 -13.72 -11.98
C LEU A 209 -1.41 -12.84 -13.09
N GLU A 210 -2.46 -13.33 -13.76
CA GLU A 210 -3.14 -12.63 -14.85
C GLU A 210 -3.79 -11.32 -14.39
N VAL A 211 -4.32 -11.29 -13.16
CA VAL A 211 -5.13 -10.16 -12.66
C VAL A 211 -4.31 -9.13 -11.88
N MET A 212 -3.25 -9.54 -11.17
CA MET A 212 -2.50 -8.66 -10.26
C MET A 212 -1.22 -8.09 -10.84
N PHE A 213 -0.73 -8.59 -11.99
CA PHE A 213 0.54 -8.18 -12.59
C PHE A 213 0.41 -7.54 -13.97
N SER A 214 -0.49 -6.56 -14.08
CA SER A 214 -0.51 -5.57 -15.17
C SER A 214 0.55 -4.48 -14.97
N ASN A 215 0.71 -3.59 -15.98
CA ASN A 215 1.61 -2.43 -15.94
C ASN A 215 3.05 -2.78 -15.52
N ARG A 216 3.58 -3.89 -16.06
CA ARG A 216 4.86 -4.47 -15.63
C ARG A 216 6.03 -3.52 -15.79
N LYS A 217 6.06 -2.80 -16.92
CA LYS A 217 7.12 -1.85 -17.22
C LYS A 217 7.14 -0.74 -16.17
N GLU A 218 5.99 -0.11 -15.96
CA GLU A 218 5.84 1.01 -15.04
C GLU A 218 6.12 0.58 -13.60
N ARG A 219 5.68 -0.62 -13.20
CA ARG A 219 5.97 -1.16 -11.87
C ARG A 219 7.45 -1.52 -11.68
N ALA A 220 8.14 -2.00 -12.71
CA ALA A 220 9.58 -2.21 -12.64
C ALA A 220 10.30 -0.87 -12.42
N GLU A 221 9.93 0.17 -13.17
CA GLU A 221 10.47 1.51 -13.00
C GLU A 221 10.16 2.10 -11.61
N LEU A 222 8.95 1.87 -11.07
CA LEU A 222 8.62 2.25 -9.69
C LEU A 222 9.57 1.59 -8.69
N TRP A 223 9.85 0.30 -8.85
CA TRP A 223 10.72 -0.42 -7.93
C TRP A 223 12.18 0.04 -8.05
N GLU A 224 12.67 0.29 -9.26
CA GLU A 224 14.01 0.84 -9.49
C GLU A 224 14.16 2.21 -8.83
N ALA A 225 13.13 3.07 -8.91
CA ALA A 225 13.12 4.40 -8.31
C ALA A 225 13.04 4.43 -6.77
N VAL A 226 12.85 3.27 -6.12
CA VAL A 226 12.85 3.14 -4.65
C VAL A 226 14.27 3.04 -4.09
N LEU A 227 15.19 2.43 -4.86
CA LEU A 227 16.56 2.18 -4.42
C LEU A 227 17.37 3.49 -4.44
N ILE A 228 17.96 3.84 -3.31
CA ILE A 228 18.86 4.99 -3.18
C ILE A 228 20.25 4.57 -2.71
N SER A 229 21.26 5.40 -2.98
CA SER A 229 22.60 5.16 -2.44
C SER A 229 22.60 5.31 -0.91
N ASP A 230 23.42 4.52 -0.20
CA ASP A 230 23.63 4.69 1.24
C ASP A 230 24.07 6.12 1.62
N LYS A 231 24.71 6.86 0.70
CA LYS A 231 25.14 8.26 0.92
C LYS A 231 24.00 9.27 0.86
N GLU A 232 22.91 8.92 0.20
CA GLU A 232 21.72 9.78 0.03
C GLU A 232 20.69 9.55 1.14
N ALA A 233 20.93 8.53 1.97
CA ALA A 233 20.11 8.25 3.14
C ALA A 233 20.17 9.43 4.11
N ALA A 234 19.10 10.22 4.12
CA ALA A 234 18.98 11.37 5.01
C ALA A 234 18.36 10.94 6.34
N THR A 235 18.95 11.37 7.45
CA THR A 235 18.25 11.39 8.74
C THR A 235 17.06 12.33 8.60
N THR A 236 15.85 11.78 8.69
CA THR A 236 14.62 12.56 8.59
C THR A 236 13.93 12.55 9.95
N ASP A 237 13.74 13.73 10.52
CA ASP A 237 12.94 13.89 11.72
C ASP A 237 11.46 13.85 11.36
N TYR A 238 10.72 12.94 12.01
CA TYR A 238 9.28 12.85 11.90
C TYR A 238 8.64 13.46 13.14
N HIS A 239 7.71 14.40 12.94
CA HIS A 239 6.92 14.98 14.03
C HIS A 239 5.70 14.11 14.39
N GLN A 240 5.39 13.11 13.56
CA GLN A 240 4.26 12.21 13.75
C GLN A 240 4.55 11.13 14.78
N VAL A 241 3.49 10.56 15.36
CA VAL A 241 3.62 9.33 16.14
C VAL A 241 3.93 8.17 15.19
N LEU A 242 5.14 7.62 15.29
CA LEU A 242 5.58 6.46 14.52
C LEU A 242 5.41 5.16 15.32
N ILE A 243 4.75 4.19 14.71
CA ILE A 243 4.58 2.84 15.24
C ILE A 243 5.11 1.85 14.21
N PHE A 244 6.19 1.15 14.56
CA PHE A 244 6.72 0.05 13.76
C PHE A 244 6.13 -1.27 14.23
N VAL A 245 5.54 -2.01 13.30
CA VAL A 245 5.08 -3.39 13.53
C VAL A 245 6.14 -4.32 12.95
N LEU A 246 7.01 -4.81 13.82
CA LEU A 246 8.06 -5.76 13.47
C LEU A 246 7.53 -7.19 13.61
N TYR A 247 7.63 -7.97 12.53
CA TYR A 247 7.36 -9.41 12.57
C TYR A 247 8.68 -10.15 12.78
N SER A 248 8.85 -10.73 13.96
CA SER A 248 9.87 -11.74 14.26
C SER A 248 9.29 -13.14 14.04
N SER A 249 10.12 -14.11 13.65
CA SER A 249 9.78 -15.54 13.59
C SER A 249 9.28 -16.12 14.93
N TYR A 250 9.38 -15.36 16.01
CA TYR A 250 8.64 -15.55 17.25
C TYR A 250 7.52 -14.49 17.35
N CYS A 251 6.31 -14.86 16.93
CA CYS A 251 5.10 -14.05 17.08
C CYS A 251 4.87 -13.65 18.55
N ARG A 252 5.36 -12.47 18.94
CA ARG A 252 4.72 -11.59 19.91
C ARG A 252 4.71 -10.20 19.29
N LEU A 253 3.52 -9.59 19.23
CA LEU A 253 3.41 -8.16 18.98
C LEU A 253 4.28 -7.41 20.00
N SER A 254 5.46 -6.99 19.57
CA SER A 254 6.22 -5.94 20.23
C SER A 254 5.80 -4.65 19.53
N LEU A 255 4.89 -3.90 20.16
CA LEU A 255 4.70 -2.48 19.88
C LEU A 255 5.98 -1.77 20.34
N GLN A 256 7.02 -1.76 19.51
CA GLN A 256 8.22 -1.03 19.80
C GLN A 256 8.01 0.40 19.28
N LYS A 257 7.75 1.32 20.23
CA LYS A 257 7.78 2.75 19.98
C LYS A 257 9.25 3.15 19.83
N THR A 258 9.85 2.84 18.68
CA THR A 258 11.26 3.17 18.43
C THR A 258 11.36 4.61 17.96
N LEU A 259 11.44 5.50 18.94
CA LEU A 259 12.07 6.82 18.84
C LEU A 259 13.00 6.90 20.04
N LEU A 260 14.25 6.47 19.85
CA LEU A 260 15.47 6.79 20.60
C LEU A 260 16.57 5.87 20.03
N ASP A 261 17.79 6.40 19.90
CA ASP A 261 19.04 5.77 19.40
C ASP A 261 19.49 6.13 17.97
N LEU A 262 19.27 7.38 17.54
CA LEU A 262 20.15 8.07 16.58
C LEU A 262 20.74 9.37 17.15
N GLN A 263 21.04 9.36 18.46
CA GLN A 263 21.93 10.33 19.09
C GLN A 263 22.84 9.60 20.07
N GLU A 264 23.93 9.02 19.56
CA GLU A 264 25.27 9.04 20.18
C GLU A 264 26.33 8.97 19.07
#